data_AF-A0A512NIS6-F1
#
_entry.id   AF-A0A512NIS6-F1
#
_cell.length_a   1.000
_cell.length_b   1.000
_cell.length_c   1.000
_cell.angle_alpha   90.00
_cell.angle_beta   90.00
_cell.angle_gamma   90.00
#
_symmetry.space_group_name_H-M   'P 1'
#
loop_
_entity.id
_entity.type
_entity.pdbx_description
1 polymer ?
#
loop_
_entity_poly.entity_id
_entity_poly.type
_entity_poly.pdbx_seq_one_letter_code
_entity_poly.pdbx_strand_id
1 'polypeptide(L)' 'MPVVPLALLPNPWRDWTTDTERATGAPADYVVQSVLAGVAAMCGAGVRVRVTPAWDEPLVLWLAAVGEASSGAS' A
#
# COMPACT_ATOMS: atom_id res chain seq x y z
N MET A 1 -2.62 -16.45 0.18
CA MET A 1 -1.49 -15.50 0.40
C MET A 1 -1.42 -15.10 1.87
N PRO A 2 -0.27 -14.63 2.38
CA PRO A 2 -0.20 -14.06 3.73
C PRO A 2 -1.13 -12.86 3.86
N VAL A 3 -1.77 -12.70 5.02
CA VAL A 3 -2.68 -11.58 5.29
C VAL A 3 -1.88 -10.29 5.46
N VAL A 4 -2.37 -9.19 4.88
CA VAL A 4 -1.79 -7.87 5.08
C VAL A 4 -2.00 -7.43 6.54
N PRO A 5 -0.95 -7.03 7.28
CA PRO A 5 -1.07 -6.69 8.70
C PRO A 5 -1.63 -5.27 8.88
N LEU A 6 -2.95 -5.09 8.72
CA LEU A 6 -3.62 -3.79 8.82
C LEU A 6 -3.40 -3.06 10.15
N ALA A 7 -3.10 -3.80 11.23
CA ALA A 7 -2.75 -3.23 12.52
C ALA A 7 -1.46 -2.38 12.51
N LEU A 8 -0.61 -2.53 11.50
CA LEU A 8 0.59 -1.70 11.32
C LEU A 8 0.30 -0.39 10.58
N LEU A 9 -0.83 -0.27 9.89
CA LEU A 9 -1.23 0.97 9.26
C LEU A 9 -1.71 1.96 10.32
N PRO A 10 -1.19 3.20 10.32
CA PRO A 10 -1.72 4.26 11.16
C PRO A 10 -3.09 4.71 10.64
N ASN A 11 -3.90 5.27 11.53
CA ASN A 11 -5.11 5.98 11.11
C ASN A 11 -4.73 7.28 10.38
N PRO A 12 -5.51 7.69 9.36
CA PRO A 12 -6.82 7.16 8.94
C PRO A 12 -6.73 5.97 7.95
N TRP A 13 -5.53 5.58 7.52
CA TRP A 13 -5.35 4.64 6.41
C TRP A 13 -5.84 3.23 6.70
N ARG A 14 -5.77 2.78 7.95
CA ARG A 14 -6.35 1.50 8.37
C ARG A 14 -7.87 1.45 8.17
N ASP A 15 -8.57 2.48 8.65
CA ASP A 15 -10.02 2.55 8.56
C ASP A 15 -10.44 2.69 7.09
N TRP A 16 -9.78 3.58 6.35
CA TRP A 16 -10.01 3.75 4.92
C TRP A 16 -9.79 2.47 4.12
N THR A 17 -8.75 1.70 4.44
CA THR A 17 -8.48 0.42 3.77
C THR A 17 -9.60 -0.58 4.03
N THR A 18 -10.03 -0.70 5.29
CA THR A 18 -11.11 -1.62 5.71
C THR A 18 -12.43 -1.24 5.03
N ASP A 19 -12.75 0.06 4.99
CA ASP A 19 -13.98 0.55 4.38
C ASP A 19 -13.97 0.38 2.86
N THR A 20 -12.82 0.60 2.20
CA THR A 20 -12.68 0.43 0.75
C THR A 20 -12.78 -1.04 0.34
N GLU A 21 -12.17 -1.95 1.10
CA GLU A 21 -12.32 -3.40 0.88
C GLU A 21 -13.80 -3.79 0.94
N ARG A 22 -14.52 -3.34 1.97
CA ARG A 22 -15.97 -3.60 2.11
C ARG A 22 -16.81 -3.00 0.99
N ALA A 23 -16.48 -1.78 0.56
CA ALA A 23 -17.27 -1.05 -0.44
C ALA A 23 -17.04 -1.56 -1.87
N THR A 24 -15.82 -2.00 -2.18
CA THR A 24 -15.41 -2.36 -3.56
C THR A 24 -15.28 -3.86 -3.78
N GLY A 25 -15.14 -4.65 -2.71
CA GLY A 25 -14.76 -6.06 -2.78
C GLY A 25 -13.29 -6.27 -3.18
N ALA A 26 -12.51 -5.20 -3.36
CA ALA A 26 -11.09 -5.33 -3.65
C ALA A 26 -10.34 -5.81 -2.40
N PRO A 27 -9.47 -6.83 -2.51
CA PRO A 27 -8.66 -7.30 -1.38
C PRO A 27 -7.88 -6.18 -0.69
N ALA A 28 -7.79 -6.22 0.65
CA ALA A 28 -7.15 -5.17 1.43
C ALA A 28 -5.68 -4.88 1.02
N ASP A 29 -4.92 -5.89 0.60
CA ASP A 29 -3.54 -5.73 0.12
C ASP A 29 -3.46 -4.88 -1.16
N TYR A 30 -4.44 -4.97 -2.05
CA TYR A 30 -4.52 -4.15 -3.26
C TYR A 30 -4.83 -2.70 -2.89
N VAL A 31 -5.72 -2.51 -1.92
CA VAL A 31 -6.07 -1.19 -1.39
C VAL A 31 -4.87 -0.55 -0.69
N VAL A 32 -4.17 -1.26 0.20
CA VAL A 32 -2.94 -0.77 0.86
C VAL A 32 -1.88 -0.39 -0.17
N GLN A 33 -1.71 -1.20 -1.22
CA GLN A 33 -0.77 -0.88 -2.28
C GLN A 33 -1.07 0.48 -2.92
N SER A 34 -2.35 0.79 -3.20
CA SER A 34 -2.73 2.08 -3.78
C SER A 34 -2.42 3.26 -2.86
N VAL A 35 -2.59 3.10 -1.54
CA VAL A 35 -2.23 4.11 -0.54
C VAL A 35 -0.73 4.35 -0.56
N LEU A 36 0.08 3.29 -0.52
CA LEU A 36 1.53 3.38 -0.55
C LEU A 36 2.05 4.03 -1.84
N ALA A 37 1.46 3.67 -2.99
CA ALA A 37 1.78 4.27 -4.28
C ALA A 37 1.47 5.77 -4.28
N GLY A 38 0.30 6.17 -3.77
CA GLY A 38 -0.10 7.57 -3.64
C GLY A 38 0.84 8.37 -2.74
N VAL A 39 1.22 7.82 -1.58
CA VAL A 39 2.17 8.47 -0.67
C VAL A 39 3.53 8.67 -1.35
N ALA A 40 4.08 7.64 -1.99
CA ALA A 40 5.36 7.76 -2.69
C ALA A 40 5.30 8.80 -3.83
N ALA A 41 4.21 8.82 -4.60
CA ALA A 41 4.01 9.78 -5.68
C ALA A 41 3.92 11.23 -5.18
N MET A 42 3.19 11.47 -4.09
CA MET A 42 3.03 12.80 -3.48
C MET A 42 4.35 13.30 -2.87
N CYS A 43 5.15 12.40 -2.30
CA CYS A 43 6.44 12.74 -1.71
C CYS A 43 7.52 13.07 -2.75
N GLY A 44 7.48 12.42 -3.92
CA GLY A 44 8.49 12.60 -4.96
C GLY A 44 9.92 12.45 -4.41
N ALA A 45 10.82 13.38 -4.79
CA ALA A 45 12.18 13.44 -4.25
C ALA A 45 12.32 14.26 -2.95
N GLY A 46 11.22 14.80 -2.42
CA GLY A 46 11.21 15.74 -1.29
C GLY A 46 11.23 15.08 0.09
N VAL A 47 10.89 13.79 0.17
CA VAL A 47 10.92 13.02 1.42
C VAL A 47 11.97 11.93 1.33
N ARG A 48 12.73 11.77 2.42
CA ARG A 48 13.74 10.73 2.56
C ARG A 48 13.37 9.77 3.69
N VAL A 49 13.65 8.49 3.46
CA VAL A 49 13.48 7.42 4.43
C VAL A 49 14.85 7.04 4.96
N ARG A 50 14.98 7.04 6.28
CA ARG A 50 16.15 6.52 6.97
C ARG A 50 15.82 5.16 7.58
N VAL A 51 16.34 4.11 6.96
CA VAL A 51 16.13 2.72 7.44
C VAL A 51 17.14 2.39 8.53
N THR A 52 18.38 2.87 8.39
CA THR A 52 19.46 2.74 9.38
C THR A 52 20.26 4.04 9.44
N PRO A 53 21.11 4.28 10.46
CA PRO A 53 21.95 5.48 10.52
C PRO A 53 22.85 5.67 9.28
N ALA A 54 23.21 4.59 8.58
CA ALA A 54 24.05 4.62 7.39
C ALA A 54 23.25 4.59 6.07
N TRP A 55 21.94 4.35 6.12
CA TRP A 55 21.10 4.20 4.93
C TRP A 55 19.94 5.18 4.96
N ASP A 56 20.03 6.16 4.06
CA ASP A 56 19.09 7.25 3.88
C ASP A 56 18.87 7.45 2.38
N GLU A 57 17.64 7.29 1.90
CA GLU A 57 17.29 7.35 0.48
C GLU A 57 15.97 8.08 0.23
N PRO A 58 15.73 8.62 -0.98
CA PRO A 58 14.41 9.14 -1.33
C PRO A 58 13.33 8.07 -1.17
N LEU A 59 12.11 8.47 -0.79
CA LEU A 59 10.98 7.55 -0.68
C LEU A 59 10.52 7.07 -2.08
N VAL A 60 11.15 6.02 -2.58
CA VAL A 60 10.78 5.35 -3.84
C VAL A 60 10.30 3.94 -3.51
N LEU A 61 9.06 3.62 -3.89
CA LEU A 61 8.47 2.30 -3.67
C LEU A 61 8.27 1.58 -5.00
N TRP A 62 8.79 0.36 -5.08
CA TRP A 62 8.52 -0.57 -6.17
C TRP A 62 7.46 -1.56 -5.69
N LEU A 63 6.23 -1.39 -6.19
CA LEU A 63 5.07 -2.11 -5.70
C LEU A 63 4.57 -3.09 -6.76
N ALA A 64 4.21 -4.30 -6.34
CA ALA A 64 3.62 -5.33 -7.19
C ALA A 64 2.54 -6.09 -6.41
N ALA A 65 1.31 -6.04 -6.91
CA ALA A 65 0.21 -6.82 -6.35
C ALA A 65 0.19 -8.16 -7.06
N VAL A 66 0.06 -9.23 -6.27
CA VAL A 66 -0.02 -10.59 -6.78
C VAL A 66 -1.30 -11.20 -6.23
N GLY A 67 -2.13 -11.74 -7.10
CA GLY A 67 -3.36 -12.43 -6.70
C GLY A 67 -3.84 -13.34 -7.81
N GLU A 68 -4.87 -14.12 -7.50
CA GLU A 68 -5.49 -14.99 -8.48
C GLU A 68 -6.10 -14.15 -9.60
N ALA A 69 -6.05 -14.68 -10.83
CA ALA A 69 -6.73 -14.06 -11.96
C ALA A 69 -8.23 -13.99 -11.64
N SER A 70 -8.83 -12.81 -11.77
CA SER A 70 -10.28 -12.70 -11.63
C SER A 70 -10.95 -13.51 -12.74
N SER A 71 -11.92 -14.34 -12.38
CA SER A 71 -12.65 -15.20 -13.32
C SER A 71 -13.65 -14.43 -14.20
N GLY A 72 -13.44 -13.12 -14.41
CA GLY A 72 -14.44 -12.18 -14.95
C GLY A 72 -14.02 -11.38 -16.17
N ALA A 73 -12.83 -11.62 -16.74
CA ALA A 73 -12.50 -11.07 -18.06
C ALA A 73 -13.04 -12.02 -19.15
N SER A 74 -14.25 -11.76 -19.63
CA SER A 74 -14.77 -12.24 -20.91
C SER A 74 -15.07 -11.03 -21.80
#